data_AF-A0AAQ3XP83-F1
#
_entry.id   AF-A0AAQ3XP83-F1
#
_cell.length_a   1.000
_cell.length_b   1.000
_cell.length_c   1.000
_cell.angle_alpha   90.00
_cell.angle_beta   90.00
_cell.angle_gamma   90.00
#
_symmetry.space_group_name_H-M   'P 1'
#
loop_
_entity.id
_entity.type
_entity.pdbx_description
1 polymer ?
#
loop_
_entity_poly.entity_id
_entity_poly.type
_entity_poly.pdbx_seq_one_letter_code
_entity_poly.pdbx_strand_id
1 'polypeptide(L)'
;MNRTAFLRRLSDGLAGLPAREAESAGRISGLHALLVSRGGRLVFEHYGRGDDEAEGRGPLANVVFGPDVPHDLRSVSKSVIGLAYGIALAAGKVPPPEAKLYDQFPQYADLAREAGRDRIAIHHVLSMTLGLEWDELTVPYGDDLRNSEIAMEAAPDRFCFILERPIVVPSPAPNGPIAAARPRSWGA
;
A
#
# COMPACT_ATOMS: atom_id res chain seq x y z
N MET A 1 17.17 29.96 -28.47
CA MET A 1 16.68 30.10 -27.08
C MET A 1 17.50 29.15 -26.21
N ASN A 2 18.31 29.67 -25.27
CA ASN A 2 19.34 28.86 -24.59
C ASN A 2 18.73 28.01 -23.46
N ARG A 3 19.19 26.75 -23.33
CA ARG A 3 18.63 25.71 -22.45
C ARG A 3 18.57 26.13 -20.96
N THR A 4 19.47 27.03 -20.57
CA THR A 4 19.56 27.63 -19.23
C THR A 4 18.40 28.59 -18.91
N ALA A 5 17.85 29.28 -19.93
CA ALA A 5 16.72 30.20 -19.74
C ALA A 5 15.37 29.47 -19.61
N PHE A 6 15.24 28.28 -20.22
CA PHE A 6 14.04 27.44 -20.08
C PHE A 6 13.94 26.81 -18.68
N LEU A 7 15.07 26.37 -18.12
CA LEU A 7 15.10 25.74 -16.79
C LEU A 7 14.94 26.74 -15.64
N ARG A 8 15.40 27.99 -15.81
CA ARG A 8 15.24 29.04 -14.79
C ARG A 8 13.82 29.61 -14.70
N ARG A 9 13.02 29.50 -15.77
CA ARG A 9 11.58 29.85 -15.72
C ARG A 9 10.75 28.85 -14.91
N LEU A 10 11.20 27.60 -14.81
CA LEU A 10 10.53 26.57 -14.01
C LEU A 10 10.79 26.73 -12.50
N SER A 11 11.91 27.33 -12.07
CA SER A 11 12.21 27.45 -10.64
C SER A 11 11.55 28.63 -9.93
N ASP A 12 11.25 29.73 -10.62
CA ASP A 12 10.93 31.01 -9.93
C ASP A 12 9.50 31.51 -10.17
N GLY A 13 8.51 30.62 -10.42
CA GLY A 13 7.09 31.03 -10.38
C GLY A 13 6.12 30.32 -11.33
N LEU A 14 6.58 29.37 -12.16
CA LEU A 14 5.71 28.59 -13.05
C LEU A 14 5.40 27.18 -12.54
N ALA A 15 6.09 26.70 -11.50
CA ALA A 15 5.95 25.34 -10.97
C ALA A 15 4.71 25.14 -10.08
N GLY A 16 3.57 25.67 -10.49
CA GLY A 16 2.29 25.53 -9.78
C GLY A 16 1.12 26.05 -10.62
N LEU A 17 1.40 26.96 -11.56
CA LEU A 17 0.41 27.55 -12.46
C LEU A 17 -0.33 26.50 -13.30
N PRO A 18 0.31 25.49 -13.91
CA PRO A 18 -0.42 24.51 -14.72
C PRO A 18 -1.41 23.65 -13.93
N ALA A 19 -1.08 23.28 -12.68
CA ALA A 19 -1.97 22.50 -11.82
C ALA A 19 -3.13 23.38 -11.31
N ARG A 20 -2.82 24.59 -10.83
CA ARG A 20 -3.85 25.55 -10.41
C ARG A 20 -4.77 25.98 -11.55
N GLU A 21 -4.24 26.16 -12.77
CA GLU A 21 -5.03 26.44 -13.97
C GLU A 21 -5.85 25.23 -14.42
N ALA A 22 -5.35 24.01 -14.21
CA ALA A 22 -6.11 22.79 -14.49
C ALA A 22 -7.26 22.62 -13.50
N GLU A 23 -7.04 22.88 -12.22
CA GLU A 23 -8.08 22.90 -11.19
C GLU A 23 -9.11 24.03 -11.42
N SER A 24 -8.66 25.26 -11.66
CA SER A 24 -9.57 26.39 -11.88
C SER A 24 -10.39 26.25 -13.16
N ALA A 25 -9.86 25.54 -14.17
CA ALA A 25 -10.58 25.19 -15.38
C ALA A 25 -11.45 23.93 -15.24
N GLY A 26 -11.53 23.32 -14.04
CA GLY A 26 -12.32 22.13 -13.77
C GLY A 26 -11.82 20.87 -14.48
N ARG A 27 -10.57 20.85 -14.96
CA ARG A 27 -9.96 19.70 -15.66
C ARG A 27 -9.42 18.65 -14.69
N ILE A 28 -9.12 19.05 -13.46
CA ILE A 28 -8.67 18.21 -12.36
C ILE A 28 -9.47 18.62 -11.12
N SER A 29 -9.99 17.66 -10.38
CA SER A 29 -10.69 17.87 -9.11
C SER A 29 -10.14 16.91 -8.06
N GLY A 30 -10.27 17.28 -6.78
CA GLY A 30 -9.84 16.43 -5.66
C GLY A 30 -8.32 16.26 -5.52
N LEU A 31 -7.50 17.11 -6.14
CA LEU A 31 -6.05 17.04 -6.00
C LEU A 31 -5.60 17.72 -4.69
N HIS A 32 -5.31 16.90 -3.67
CA HIS A 32 -4.89 17.39 -2.35
C HIS A 32 -3.46 17.93 -2.36
N ALA A 33 -2.52 17.17 -2.94
CA ALA A 33 -1.13 17.59 -3.08
C ALA A 33 -0.44 16.92 -4.28
N LEU A 34 0.51 17.63 -4.90
CA LEU A 34 1.41 17.07 -5.93
C LEU A 34 2.82 17.64 -5.74
N LEU A 35 3.80 16.76 -5.52
CA LEU A 35 5.21 17.12 -5.39
C LEU A 35 6.00 16.42 -6.50
N VAL A 36 6.88 17.16 -7.18
CA VAL A 36 7.78 16.60 -8.21
C VAL A 36 9.22 16.92 -7.84
N SER A 37 10.03 15.87 -7.70
CA SER A 37 11.47 15.97 -7.44
C SER A 37 12.28 15.49 -8.64
N ARG A 38 13.38 16.18 -8.94
CA ARG A 38 14.34 15.80 -9.97
C ARG A 38 15.76 16.06 -9.49
N GLY A 39 16.58 15.00 -9.47
CA GLY A 39 17.97 15.10 -9.03
C GLY A 39 18.10 15.52 -7.56
N GLY A 40 17.23 15.00 -6.69
CA GLY A 40 17.22 15.32 -5.25
C GLY A 40 16.70 16.72 -4.91
N ARG A 41 16.19 17.47 -5.89
CA ARG A 41 15.64 18.81 -5.70
C ARG A 41 14.15 18.81 -5.99
N LEU A 42 13.36 19.38 -5.09
CA LEU A 42 11.95 19.69 -5.36
C LEU A 42 11.89 20.76 -6.45
N VAL A 43 11.20 20.45 -7.55
CA VAL A 43 11.07 21.34 -8.72
C VAL A 43 9.64 21.81 -8.92
N PHE A 44 8.68 21.25 -8.19
CA PHE A 44 7.26 21.61 -8.21
C PHE A 44 6.59 21.15 -6.92
N GLU A 45 5.71 21.99 -6.39
CA GLU A 45 4.79 21.65 -5.31
C GLU A 45 3.43 22.32 -5.55
N HIS A 46 2.37 21.57 -5.28
CA HIS A 46 1.01 22.07 -5.25
C HIS A 46 0.31 21.51 -4.03
N TYR A 47 -0.47 22.36 -3.38
CA TYR A 47 -1.32 22.03 -2.24
C TYR A 47 -2.69 22.64 -2.47
N GLY A 48 -3.70 21.77 -2.50
CA GLY A 48 -5.08 22.13 -2.78
C GLY A 48 -5.89 22.39 -1.50
N ARG A 49 -7.20 22.49 -1.71
CA ARG A 49 -8.21 22.45 -0.65
C ARG A 49 -9.28 21.47 -1.09
N GLY A 50 -9.75 20.63 -0.19
CA GLY A 50 -10.78 19.63 -0.50
C GLY A 50 -11.30 18.92 0.72
N ASP A 51 -12.28 18.06 0.51
CA ASP A 51 -12.71 17.09 1.51
C ASP A 51 -11.71 15.93 1.54
N ASP A 52 -11.48 15.39 2.72
CA ASP A 52 -10.54 14.29 2.99
C ASP A 52 -11.19 13.25 3.90
N GLU A 53 -10.50 12.15 4.15
CA GLU A 53 -10.90 11.13 5.12
C GLU A 53 -9.68 10.60 5.86
N ALA A 54 -9.82 10.36 7.16
CA ALA A 54 -8.77 9.72 7.95
C ALA A 54 -9.32 8.50 8.70
N GLU A 55 -8.58 7.39 8.63
CA GLU A 55 -8.91 6.17 9.36
C GLU A 55 -9.15 6.42 10.85
N GLY A 56 -10.26 5.89 11.37
CA GLY A 56 -10.67 6.05 12.77
C GLY A 56 -11.18 7.47 13.14
N ARG A 57 -11.15 8.43 12.21
CA ARG A 57 -11.73 9.77 12.39
C ARG A 57 -12.89 10.07 11.45
N GLY A 58 -12.97 9.36 10.32
CA GLY A 58 -14.00 9.54 9.31
C GLY A 58 -13.76 10.78 8.44
N PRO A 59 -14.82 11.34 7.83
CA PRO A 59 -14.70 12.42 6.85
C PRO A 59 -14.20 13.72 7.48
N LEU A 60 -13.28 14.39 6.79
CA LEU A 60 -12.69 15.68 7.13
C LEU A 60 -13.05 16.69 6.03
N ALA A 61 -14.01 17.57 6.28
CA ALA A 61 -14.45 18.51 5.25
C ALA A 61 -13.54 19.75 5.15
N ASN A 62 -13.36 20.27 3.94
CA ASN A 62 -12.69 21.54 3.66
C ASN A 62 -11.25 21.69 4.21
N VAL A 63 -10.46 20.61 4.19
CA VAL A 63 -9.05 20.62 4.58
C VAL A 63 -8.26 21.51 3.63
N VAL A 64 -7.44 22.40 4.19
CA VAL A 64 -6.43 23.17 3.45
C VAL A 64 -5.12 22.42 3.57
N PHE A 65 -4.68 21.81 2.47
CA PHE A 65 -3.46 21.01 2.48
C PHE A 65 -2.21 21.89 2.47
N GLY A 66 -1.12 21.32 2.96
CA GLY A 66 0.17 21.97 3.07
C GLY A 66 1.26 20.95 3.42
N PRO A 67 2.53 21.36 3.45
CA PRO A 67 3.66 20.47 3.72
C PRO A 67 3.56 19.79 5.10
N ASP A 68 2.96 20.46 6.09
CA ASP A 68 2.81 19.96 7.45
C ASP A 68 1.43 19.36 7.74
N VAL A 69 0.58 19.20 6.72
CA VAL A 69 -0.77 18.63 6.86
C VAL A 69 -0.70 17.12 6.62
N PRO A 70 -0.92 16.28 7.65
CA PRO A 70 -0.83 14.83 7.50
C PRO A 70 -1.86 14.30 6.50
N HIS A 71 -1.45 13.30 5.73
CA HIS A 71 -2.35 12.48 4.92
C HIS A 71 -2.39 11.07 5.46
N ASP A 72 -3.56 10.46 5.39
CA ASP A 72 -3.70 9.03 5.61
C ASP A 72 -3.10 8.27 4.41
N LEU A 73 -1.94 7.64 4.64
CA LEU A 73 -1.12 7.03 3.59
C LEU A 73 -1.55 5.62 3.22
N ARG A 74 -2.35 4.94 4.06
CA ARG A 74 -2.83 3.56 3.83
C ARG A 74 -1.72 2.63 3.31
N SER A 75 -1.96 1.97 2.17
CA SER A 75 -1.05 1.00 1.55
C SER A 75 0.32 1.53 1.15
N VAL A 76 0.55 2.86 1.10
CA VAL A 76 1.90 3.42 0.91
C VAL A 76 2.84 2.97 2.05
N SER A 77 2.29 2.76 3.25
CA SER A 77 3.02 2.28 4.43
C SER A 77 3.77 0.96 4.21
N LYS A 78 3.30 0.10 3.29
CA LYS A 78 3.95 -1.18 2.98
C LYS A 78 5.40 -1.01 2.49
N SER A 79 5.68 0.06 1.75
CA SER A 79 7.05 0.37 1.29
C SER A 79 7.99 0.69 2.45
N VAL A 80 7.49 1.42 3.46
CA VAL A 80 8.24 1.77 4.68
C VAL A 80 8.49 0.51 5.52
N ILE A 81 7.48 -0.34 5.69
CA ILE A 81 7.62 -1.62 6.40
C ILE A 81 8.63 -2.54 5.68
N GLY A 82 8.59 -2.63 4.35
CA GLY A 82 9.56 -3.39 3.57
C GLY A 82 10.99 -2.90 3.78
N LEU A 83 11.21 -1.59 3.77
CA LEU A 83 12.51 -0.99 4.07
C LEU A 83 12.97 -1.32 5.51
N ALA A 84 12.08 -1.15 6.49
CA ALA A 84 12.38 -1.45 7.89
C ALA A 84 12.75 -2.93 8.09
N TYR A 85 12.03 -3.85 7.44
CA TYR A 85 12.35 -5.27 7.44
C TYR A 85 13.75 -5.53 6.84
N GLY A 86 14.09 -4.90 5.70
CA GLY A 86 15.41 -5.02 5.09
C GLY A 86 16.56 -4.56 5.99
N ILE A 87 16.37 -3.46 6.72
CA ILE A 87 17.34 -2.97 7.73
C ILE A 87 17.48 -3.97 8.87
N ALA A 88 16.35 -4.47 9.40
CA ALA A 88 16.36 -5.45 10.48
C ALA A 88 17.01 -6.79 10.06
N LEU A 89 16.81 -7.19 8.80
CA LEU A 89 17.42 -8.37 8.21
C LEU A 89 18.94 -8.23 8.14
N ALA A 90 19.43 -7.09 7.64
CA ALA A 90 20.86 -6.79 7.62
C ALA A 90 21.50 -6.77 9.03
N ALA A 91 20.71 -6.44 10.05
CA ALA A 91 21.11 -6.48 11.45
C ALA A 91 20.95 -7.86 12.12
N GLY A 92 20.49 -8.89 11.40
CA GLY A 92 20.25 -10.24 11.94
C GLY A 92 19.12 -10.30 12.98
N LYS A 93 18.17 -9.36 12.94
CA LYS A 93 17.08 -9.22 13.94
C LYS A 93 15.77 -9.87 13.53
N VAL A 94 15.65 -10.29 12.27
CA VAL A 94 14.46 -10.97 11.73
C VAL A 94 14.91 -12.20 10.95
N PRO A 95 14.04 -13.21 10.77
CA PRO A 95 14.36 -14.38 9.96
C PRO A 95 14.56 -13.98 8.49
N PRO A 96 15.30 -14.78 7.70
CA PRO A 96 15.46 -14.54 6.27
C PRO A 96 14.13 -14.71 5.52
N PRO A 97 13.96 -14.09 4.33
CA PRO A 97 12.73 -14.22 3.52
C PRO A 97 12.37 -15.67 3.14
N GLU A 98 13.34 -16.58 3.12
CA GLU A 98 13.16 -18.01 2.84
C GLU A 98 12.67 -18.81 4.05
N ALA A 99 12.70 -18.22 5.25
CA ALA A 99 12.19 -18.88 6.45
C ALA A 99 10.68 -19.12 6.33
N LYS A 100 10.22 -20.23 6.90
CA LYS A 100 8.80 -20.57 6.95
C LYS A 100 8.05 -19.55 7.79
N LEU A 101 6.89 -19.13 7.28
CA LEU A 101 6.04 -18.15 7.92
C LEU A 101 5.51 -18.68 9.26
N TYR A 102 4.97 -19.90 9.27
CA TYR A 102 4.32 -20.47 10.44
C TYR A 102 5.28 -20.78 11.60
N ASP A 103 6.58 -20.96 11.33
CA ASP A 103 7.60 -21.10 12.38
C ASP A 103 7.72 -19.82 13.24
N GLN A 104 7.24 -18.67 12.74
CA GLN A 104 7.25 -17.39 13.44
C GLN A 104 6.01 -17.19 14.34
N PHE A 105 5.04 -18.11 14.27
CA PHE A 105 3.81 -18.06 15.04
C PHE A 105 3.58 -19.37 15.80
N PRO A 106 4.43 -19.69 16.80
CA PRO A 106 4.34 -20.96 17.53
C PRO A 106 2.99 -21.17 18.25
N GLN A 107 2.26 -20.10 18.54
CA GLN A 107 0.91 -20.17 19.11
C GLN A 107 -0.15 -20.75 18.14
N TYR A 108 0.12 -20.82 16.83
CA TYR A 108 -0.76 -21.40 15.81
C TYR A 108 -0.13 -22.65 15.18
N ALA A 109 0.53 -23.47 16.00
CA ALA A 109 1.25 -24.66 15.54
C ALA A 109 0.33 -25.74 14.93
N ASP A 110 -0.97 -25.71 15.23
CA ASP A 110 -2.00 -26.50 14.58
C ASP A 110 -2.18 -26.11 13.10
N LEU A 111 -2.32 -24.82 12.80
CA LEU A 111 -2.38 -24.33 11.41
C LEU A 111 -1.12 -24.74 10.63
N ALA A 112 0.06 -24.67 11.26
CA ALA A 112 1.31 -25.07 10.63
C ALA A 112 1.35 -26.52 10.11
N ARG A 113 0.50 -27.41 10.66
CA ARG A 113 0.41 -28.83 10.26
C ARG A 113 -0.54 -29.06 9.08
N GLU A 114 -1.33 -28.08 8.69
CA GLU A 114 -2.22 -28.20 7.54
C GLU A 114 -1.44 -28.32 6.23
N ALA A 115 -2.01 -29.06 5.28
CA ALA A 115 -1.36 -29.34 4.00
C ALA A 115 -1.06 -28.03 3.23
N GLY A 116 0.20 -27.88 2.81
CA GLY A 116 0.65 -26.75 1.99
C GLY A 116 1.16 -25.54 2.78
N ARG A 117 0.86 -25.45 4.08
CA ARG A 117 1.35 -24.35 4.96
C ARG A 117 2.86 -24.39 5.16
N ASP A 118 3.44 -25.58 5.10
CA ASP A 118 4.88 -25.84 5.18
C ASP A 118 5.69 -25.16 4.07
N ARG A 119 5.04 -24.78 2.96
CA ARG A 119 5.63 -24.12 1.80
C ARG A 119 5.54 -22.60 1.86
N ILE A 120 4.75 -22.05 2.79
CA ILE A 120 4.56 -20.61 2.90
C ILE A 120 5.74 -20.02 3.68
N ALA A 121 6.60 -19.27 2.98
CA ALA A 121 7.71 -18.52 3.54
C ALA A 121 7.42 -17.02 3.68
N ILE A 122 8.27 -16.31 4.44
CA ILE A 122 8.14 -14.88 4.73
C ILE A 122 8.15 -14.03 3.45
N HIS A 123 8.94 -14.39 2.44
CA HIS A 123 8.99 -13.64 1.19
C HIS A 123 7.61 -13.52 0.54
N HIS A 124 6.75 -14.54 0.65
CA HIS A 124 5.39 -14.47 0.11
C HIS A 124 4.52 -13.40 0.80
N VAL A 125 4.78 -13.09 2.07
CA VAL A 125 4.15 -11.95 2.75
C VAL A 125 4.65 -10.64 2.14
N LEU A 126 5.97 -10.51 2.03
CA LEU A 126 6.64 -9.29 1.54
C LEU A 126 6.30 -8.98 0.07
N SER A 127 6.03 -10.01 -0.74
CA SER A 127 5.66 -9.87 -2.15
C SER A 127 4.16 -9.95 -2.43
N MET A 128 3.31 -10.07 -1.40
CA MET A 128 1.86 -10.23 -1.54
C MET A 128 1.45 -11.45 -2.39
N THR A 129 2.16 -12.58 -2.23
CA THR A 129 1.94 -13.84 -2.97
C THR A 129 1.68 -15.02 -2.04
N LEU A 130 1.04 -14.78 -0.89
CA LEU A 130 0.69 -15.83 0.07
C LEU A 130 -0.21 -16.90 -0.54
N GLY A 131 -1.10 -16.52 -1.47
CA GLY A 131 -2.03 -17.46 -2.11
C GLY A 131 -3.20 -17.88 -1.23
N LEU A 132 -3.40 -17.18 -0.11
CA LEU A 132 -4.57 -17.33 0.75
C LEU A 132 -5.77 -16.61 0.13
N GLU A 133 -6.95 -17.16 0.39
CA GLU A 133 -8.22 -16.56 0.00
C GLU A 133 -8.32 -15.15 0.60
N TRP A 134 -8.57 -14.15 -0.24
CA TRP A 134 -8.68 -12.76 0.19
C TRP A 134 -9.48 -11.96 -0.83
N ASP A 135 -10.60 -11.40 -0.39
CA ASP A 135 -11.49 -10.57 -1.19
C ASP A 135 -11.70 -9.21 -0.52
N GLU A 136 -10.88 -8.25 -0.94
CA GLU A 136 -10.90 -6.85 -0.50
C GLU A 136 -11.33 -5.91 -1.64
N LEU A 137 -11.25 -6.39 -2.89
CA LEU A 137 -11.43 -5.57 -4.08
C LEU A 137 -12.81 -5.70 -4.71
N THR A 138 -13.53 -6.82 -4.50
CA THR A 138 -14.86 -7.01 -5.11
C THR A 138 -15.99 -6.59 -4.18
N VAL A 139 -15.73 -6.53 -2.87
CA VAL A 139 -16.65 -6.04 -1.84
C VAL A 139 -16.20 -4.65 -1.39
N PRO A 140 -17.07 -3.62 -1.37
CA PRO A 140 -16.72 -2.29 -0.91
C PRO A 140 -16.18 -2.27 0.54
N TYR A 141 -15.33 -1.29 0.82
CA TYR A 141 -14.94 -0.92 2.18
C TYR A 141 -16.11 -0.31 2.95
N GLY A 142 -16.09 -0.47 4.28
CA GLY A 142 -17.12 0.06 5.17
C GLY A 142 -17.43 -0.93 6.29
N ASP A 143 -18.68 -1.31 6.40
CA ASP A 143 -19.21 -2.21 7.44
C ASP A 143 -19.50 -3.64 6.95
N ASP A 144 -19.21 -3.94 5.68
CA ASP A 144 -19.48 -5.24 5.08
C ASP A 144 -18.38 -6.27 5.42
N LEU A 145 -18.70 -7.21 6.31
CA LEU A 145 -17.80 -8.30 6.71
C LEU A 145 -17.50 -9.34 5.61
N ARG A 146 -18.09 -9.21 4.41
CA ARG A 146 -17.63 -9.98 3.25
C ARG A 146 -16.32 -9.41 2.70
N ASN A 147 -16.03 -8.13 2.94
CA ASN A 147 -14.71 -7.57 2.66
C ASN A 147 -13.72 -8.14 3.68
N SER A 148 -12.66 -8.75 3.14
CA SER A 148 -11.68 -9.50 3.92
C SER A 148 -10.86 -8.64 4.87
N GLU A 149 -10.58 -7.40 4.50
CA GLU A 149 -9.89 -6.44 5.36
C GLU A 149 -10.80 -6.01 6.52
N ILE A 150 -12.07 -5.70 6.25
CA ILE A 150 -13.03 -5.33 7.30
C ILE A 150 -13.26 -6.47 8.29
N ALA A 151 -13.43 -7.70 7.77
CA ALA A 151 -13.58 -8.89 8.59
C ALA A 151 -12.35 -9.19 9.46
N MET A 152 -11.14 -9.00 8.90
CA MET A 152 -9.90 -9.07 9.66
C MET A 152 -9.87 -8.00 10.74
N GLU A 153 -10.18 -6.74 10.41
CA GLU A 153 -10.13 -5.65 11.35
C GLU A 153 -11.07 -5.87 12.54
N ALA A 154 -12.24 -6.51 12.31
CA ALA A 154 -13.22 -6.89 13.32
C ALA A 154 -12.90 -8.19 14.08
N ALA A 155 -11.94 -8.99 13.63
CA ALA A 155 -11.63 -10.29 14.22
C ALA A 155 -10.99 -10.14 15.61
N PRO A 156 -11.35 -10.99 16.60
CA PRO A 156 -10.70 -11.02 17.91
C PRO A 156 -9.20 -11.32 17.84
N ASP A 157 -8.80 -12.15 16.87
CA ASP A 157 -7.40 -12.46 16.56
C ASP A 157 -7.17 -12.32 15.04
N ARG A 158 -6.58 -11.20 14.66
CA ARG A 158 -6.22 -10.86 13.27
C ARG A 158 -5.24 -11.84 12.65
N PHE A 159 -4.26 -12.29 13.44
CA PHE A 159 -3.22 -13.17 12.93
C PHE A 159 -3.79 -14.54 12.64
N CYS A 160 -4.58 -15.10 13.57
CA CYS A 160 -5.28 -16.37 13.33
C CYS A 160 -6.20 -16.24 12.11
N PHE A 161 -7.00 -15.17 12.04
CA PHE A 161 -7.91 -14.92 10.92
C PHE A 161 -7.21 -14.93 9.55
N ILE A 162 -6.05 -14.29 9.42
CA ILE A 162 -5.27 -14.30 8.18
C ILE A 162 -4.70 -15.72 7.93
N LEU A 163 -4.07 -16.31 8.96
CA LEU A 163 -3.28 -17.53 8.81
C LEU A 163 -4.14 -18.79 8.60
N GLU A 164 -5.39 -18.79 9.05
CA GLU A 164 -6.32 -19.92 8.87
C GLU A 164 -6.98 -19.92 7.48
N ARG A 165 -6.92 -18.81 6.75
CA ARG A 165 -7.61 -18.66 5.46
C ARG A 165 -7.22 -19.75 4.46
N PRO A 166 -8.18 -20.28 3.68
CA PRO A 166 -7.90 -21.35 2.71
C PRO A 166 -6.81 -20.96 1.70
N ILE A 167 -5.95 -21.92 1.35
CA ILE A 167 -5.02 -21.75 0.23
C ILE A 167 -5.80 -21.93 -1.07
N VAL A 168 -5.89 -20.88 -1.89
CA VAL A 168 -6.60 -20.89 -3.18
C VAL A 168 -5.67 -20.92 -4.39
N VAL A 169 -4.42 -20.48 -4.21
CA VAL A 169 -3.36 -20.57 -5.20
C VAL A 169 -2.08 -21.02 -4.49
N PRO A 170 -1.31 -21.98 -5.04
CA PRO A 170 -0.01 -22.32 -4.47
C PRO A 170 0.91 -21.10 -4.44
N SER A 171 1.57 -20.86 -3.32
CA SER A 171 2.55 -19.78 -3.22
C SER A 171 3.72 -20.05 -4.18
N PRO A 172 4.09 -19.10 -5.05
CA PRO A 172 5.11 -19.32 -6.07
C PRO A 172 6.50 -19.43 -5.45
N ALA A 173 7.39 -20.23 -6.04
CA ALA A 173 8.79 -20.25 -5.62
C ALA A 173 9.43 -18.84 -5.67
N PRO A 174 10.49 -18.56 -4.89
CA PRO A 174 11.05 -17.20 -4.70
C PRO A 174 11.51 -16.45 -5.97
N ASN A 175 11.58 -17.13 -7.12
CA ASN A 175 11.90 -16.55 -8.44
C ASN A 175 10.81 -16.79 -9.50
N GLY A 176 9.60 -17.17 -9.08
CA GLY A 176 8.44 -17.28 -9.96
C GLY A 176 7.84 -15.90 -10.27
N PRO A 177 7.07 -15.76 -11.35
CA PRO A 177 6.33 -14.54 -11.59
C PRO A 177 5.41 -14.25 -10.40
N ILE A 178 5.29 -12.97 -10.01
CA ILE A 178 4.32 -12.51 -9.01
C ILE A 178 2.93 -12.83 -9.54
N ALA A 179 2.39 -13.99 -9.16
CA ALA A 179 1.00 -14.31 -9.35
C ALA A 179 0.25 -13.62 -8.22
N ALA A 180 -0.24 -12.41 -8.47
CA ALA A 180 -1.35 -11.89 -7.67
C ALA A 180 -2.45 -12.96 -7.69
N ALA A 181 -3.04 -13.26 -6.53
CA ALA A 181 -4.24 -14.07 -6.46
C ALA A 181 -5.27 -13.40 -7.39
N ARG A 182 -5.45 -13.98 -8.58
CA ARG A 182 -6.37 -13.43 -9.57
C ARG A 182 -7.78 -13.68 -9.04
N PRO A 183 -8.63 -12.65 -8.89
CA PRO A 183 -10.05 -12.86 -8.64
C PRO A 183 -10.61 -13.72 -9.77
N ARG A 184 -11.47 -14.68 -9.42
CA ARG A 184 -12.28 -15.39 -10.41
C ARG A 184 -13.14 -14.35 -11.13
N SER A 185 -13.13 -14.41 -12.46
CA SER A 185 -13.93 -13.62 -13.42
C SER A 185 -13.51 -12.16 -13.67
N TRP A 186 -12.64 -11.99 -14.67
CA TRP A 186 -12.84 -10.92 -15.65
C TRP A 186 -13.63 -11.54 -16.81
N GLY A 187 -14.92 -11.22 -16.88
CA GLY A 187 -15.79 -11.58 -17.99
C GLY A 187 -16.28 -10.31 -18.66
N ALA A 188 -15.83 -10.13 -19.92
CA ALA A 188 -16.29 -9.20 -20.97
C ALA A 188 -16.34 -7.71 -20.63
#